data_AF-A0A8T2JBD1-F1
#
_entry.id   AF-A0A8T2JBD1-F1
#
_cell.length_a   1.000
_cell.length_b   1.000
_cell.length_c   1.000
_cell.angle_alpha   90.00
_cell.angle_beta   90.00
_cell.angle_gamma   90.00
#
_symmetry.space_group_name_H-M   'P 1'
#
loop_
_entity.id
_entity.type
_entity.pdbx_description
1 polymer ?
#
loop_
_entity_poly.entity_id
_entity_poly.type
_entity_poly.pdbx_seq_one_letter_code
_entity_poly.pdbx_strand_id
1 'polypeptide(L)'
;MHFKMSKMSLELTDLQNMNTPEDDNISNDSNELIDIDNPQTRSKFIADRESRRSLTNSHLEKKKGEEYVSSPGTTSIGMSVFNLSNAIMGSGILGLAFALANTGIVLFVMLLTSVALLSVYSINLLLKCSLETGCMVYEKLGEQVFGTPGRILVFGSTSLQNTGAMLSYLFIVKSELPSVISFLFGKGDNESTWYLNGSILVVVVTVFIILPLCLLKNLGYLGYTSGFSLTCMVFFLVVVIYKKFHLPCPLEEVNKTSHSLPNITMEEMCKPKYFTFTNKTVYALPTLVFAFVCHPSVLPIYSELRDRSQKRMHMVSNISFFAMFLMYLLTALFGYLTFYGNVRSELLHIYQDKNDILILTVRLAVIIAVILTVPVLFFTGAFFIVELVRKTKYSYWQHLLITVVLLAVLDILVISIPSMKDIFGIVGCNICHMLIFICLHLYLKIFTDSQG
;
A
#
# COMPACT_ATOMS: atom_id res chain seq x y z
N MET A 1 -22.26 14.18 -36.94
CA MET A 1 -23.37 13.38 -36.35
C MET A 1 -23.67 12.07 -37.11
N HIS A 2 -23.21 11.88 -38.35
CA HIS A 2 -23.44 10.66 -39.15
C HIS A 2 -22.57 9.43 -38.80
N PHE A 3 -21.56 9.57 -37.94
CA PHE A 3 -20.66 8.45 -37.58
C PHE A 3 -21.15 7.61 -36.39
N LYS A 4 -22.19 8.06 -35.68
CA LYS A 4 -22.72 7.40 -34.47
C LYS A 4 -23.90 6.46 -34.76
N MET A 5 -24.53 6.59 -35.92
CA MET A 5 -25.70 5.79 -36.31
C MET A 5 -25.31 4.48 -37.03
N SER A 6 -24.16 4.45 -37.73
CA SER A 6 -23.64 3.24 -38.36
C SER A 6 -23.17 2.18 -37.34
N LYS A 7 -22.65 2.61 -36.18
CA LYS A 7 -22.20 1.70 -35.11
C LYS A 7 -23.35 1.00 -34.37
N MET A 8 -24.51 1.67 -34.28
CA MET A 8 -25.71 1.12 -33.62
C MET A 8 -26.48 0.14 -34.51
N SER A 9 -26.40 0.29 -35.84
CA SER A 9 -26.98 -0.67 -36.79
C SER A 9 -26.16 -1.95 -36.92
N LEU A 10 -24.85 -1.89 -36.66
CA LEU A 10 -23.97 -3.07 -36.66
C LEU A 10 -24.20 -3.93 -35.40
N GLU A 11 -24.37 -3.31 -34.22
CA GLU A 11 -24.66 -4.05 -32.98
C GLU A 11 -26.06 -4.72 -32.96
N LEU A 12 -27.05 -4.18 -33.68
CA LEU A 12 -28.38 -4.79 -33.73
C LEU A 12 -28.45 -6.02 -34.66
N THR A 13 -27.56 -6.10 -35.66
CA THR A 13 -27.51 -7.22 -36.61
C THR A 13 -26.82 -8.45 -36.01
N ASP A 14 -25.86 -8.23 -35.10
CA ASP A 14 -25.16 -9.31 -34.37
C ASP A 14 -25.99 -9.90 -33.22
N LEU A 15 -27.04 -9.22 -32.75
CA LEU A 15 -27.94 -9.72 -31.70
C LEU A 15 -29.08 -10.61 -32.20
N GLN A 16 -29.26 -10.74 -33.52
CA GLN A 16 -30.31 -11.57 -34.12
C GLN A 16 -29.82 -12.93 -34.66
N ASN A 17 -28.51 -13.22 -34.57
CA ASN A 17 -27.92 -14.43 -35.17
C ASN A 17 -27.29 -15.42 -34.16
N MET A 18 -27.66 -15.37 -32.88
CA MET A 18 -27.33 -16.40 -31.90
C MET A 18 -28.54 -17.27 -31.56
N ASN A 19 -29.04 -18.00 -32.56
CA ASN A 19 -29.71 -19.27 -32.31
C ASN A 19 -28.68 -20.38 -32.56
N THR A 20 -28.32 -21.07 -31.47
CA THR A 20 -27.83 -22.47 -31.39
C THR A 20 -27.06 -23.03 -32.59
N PRO A 21 -25.75 -23.32 -32.45
CA PRO A 21 -25.14 -24.40 -33.22
C PRO A 21 -25.51 -25.73 -32.55
N GLU A 22 -26.30 -26.52 -33.28
CA GLU A 22 -26.24 -27.98 -33.23
C GLU A 22 -24.79 -28.42 -33.45
N ASP A 23 -24.30 -29.31 -32.59
CA ASP A 23 -23.26 -30.27 -32.94
C ASP A 23 -23.57 -31.56 -32.18
N ASP A 24 -24.42 -32.36 -32.83
CA ASP A 24 -24.48 -33.80 -32.65
C ASP A 24 -23.17 -34.44 -33.14
N ASN A 25 -22.78 -35.48 -32.41
CA ASN A 25 -21.85 -36.58 -32.73
C ASN A 25 -20.60 -36.61 -31.85
N ILE A 26 -20.64 -37.49 -30.84
CA ILE A 26 -19.80 -38.70 -30.80
C ILE A 26 -20.48 -39.71 -29.85
N SER A 27 -20.98 -40.77 -30.49
CA SER A 27 -21.23 -42.14 -30.02
C SER A 27 -21.95 -42.36 -28.69
N ASN A 28 -23.23 -42.75 -28.83
CA ASN A 28 -23.76 -43.91 -28.13
C ASN A 28 -22.70 -45.02 -28.09
N ASP A 29 -22.21 -45.36 -26.90
CA ASP A 29 -21.92 -46.76 -26.61
C ASP A 29 -22.94 -47.22 -25.57
N SER A 30 -23.82 -48.05 -26.10
CA SER A 30 -24.85 -48.83 -25.47
C SER A 30 -24.38 -49.49 -24.16
N ASN A 31 -25.33 -49.59 -23.23
CA ASN A 31 -25.29 -50.57 -22.15
C ASN A 31 -24.94 -51.97 -22.70
N GLU A 32 -23.70 -52.42 -22.51
CA GLU A 32 -23.40 -53.84 -22.31
C GLU A 32 -23.08 -54.04 -20.84
N LEU A 33 -24.06 -54.64 -20.16
CA LEU A 33 -23.95 -55.25 -18.84
C LEU A 33 -23.01 -56.47 -19.00
N ILE A 34 -21.72 -56.29 -18.73
CA ILE A 34 -20.85 -57.41 -18.39
C ILE A 34 -20.58 -57.30 -16.89
N ASP A 35 -21.27 -58.14 -16.13
CA ASP A 35 -20.94 -58.46 -14.75
C ASP A 35 -19.49 -58.95 -14.67
N ILE A 36 -18.59 -58.10 -14.19
CA ILE A 36 -17.30 -58.53 -13.66
C ILE A 36 -17.16 -57.89 -12.28
N ASP A 37 -17.55 -58.67 -11.27
CA ASP A 37 -17.30 -58.45 -9.85
C ASP A 37 -15.79 -58.46 -9.56
N ASN A 38 -15.10 -57.35 -9.84
CA ASN A 38 -13.75 -57.13 -9.32
C ASN A 38 -13.56 -55.69 -8.77
N PRO A 39 -13.40 -55.51 -7.45
CA PRO A 39 -13.21 -54.21 -6.80
C PRO A 39 -12.02 -53.38 -7.32
N GLN A 40 -10.98 -54.03 -7.88
CA GLN A 40 -9.78 -53.36 -8.38
C GLN A 40 -9.98 -52.61 -9.70
N THR A 41 -10.90 -53.05 -10.56
CA THR A 41 -11.13 -52.41 -11.87
C THR A 41 -11.96 -51.14 -11.72
N ARG A 42 -12.91 -51.15 -10.78
CA ARG A 42 -13.77 -49.99 -10.44
C ARG A 42 -12.97 -48.85 -9.79
N SER A 43 -11.99 -49.16 -8.94
CA SER A 43 -11.11 -48.14 -8.32
C SER A 43 -10.19 -47.49 -9.36
N LYS A 44 -9.66 -48.26 -10.32
CA LYS A 44 -8.87 -47.73 -11.44
C LYS A 44 -9.68 -46.79 -12.34
N PHE A 45 -10.94 -47.11 -12.60
CA PHE A 45 -11.82 -46.30 -13.44
C PHE A 45 -12.23 -44.97 -12.77
N ILE A 46 -12.43 -44.99 -11.44
CA ILE A 46 -12.72 -43.77 -10.65
C ILE A 46 -11.47 -42.88 -10.57
N ALA A 47 -10.28 -43.47 -10.35
CA ALA A 47 -9.02 -42.73 -10.30
C ALA A 47 -8.67 -42.06 -11.64
N ASP A 48 -8.93 -42.73 -12.77
CA ASP A 48 -8.69 -42.15 -14.10
C ASP A 48 -9.64 -40.98 -14.39
N ARG A 49 -10.89 -41.07 -13.92
CA ARG A 49 -11.90 -40.00 -14.05
C ARG A 49 -11.59 -38.78 -13.17
N GLU A 50 -11.05 -38.99 -11.97
CA GLU A 50 -10.56 -37.91 -11.11
C GLU A 50 -9.29 -37.26 -11.66
N SER A 51 -8.37 -38.05 -12.22
CA SER A 51 -7.16 -37.56 -12.90
C SER A 51 -7.50 -36.66 -14.09
N ARG A 52 -8.44 -37.09 -14.96
CA ARG A 52 -8.90 -36.25 -16.07
C ARG A 52 -9.60 -34.97 -15.59
N ARG A 53 -10.41 -35.03 -14.52
CA ARG A 53 -11.01 -33.82 -13.92
C ARG A 53 -9.98 -32.86 -13.35
N SER A 54 -8.90 -33.38 -12.76
CA SER A 54 -7.81 -32.56 -12.22
C SER A 54 -7.00 -31.90 -13.35
N LEU A 55 -6.73 -32.63 -14.44
CA LEU A 55 -6.09 -32.12 -15.67
C LEU A 55 -6.95 -31.07 -16.38
N THR A 56 -8.27 -31.24 -16.38
CA THR A 56 -9.18 -30.27 -17.01
C THR A 56 -9.30 -29.01 -16.17
N ASN A 57 -9.34 -29.13 -14.83
CA ASN A 57 -9.32 -27.99 -13.92
C ASN A 57 -7.99 -27.24 -13.95
N SER A 58 -6.86 -27.96 -14.06
CA SER A 58 -5.54 -27.33 -14.19
C SER A 58 -5.39 -26.60 -15.52
N HIS A 59 -5.92 -27.15 -16.63
CA HIS A 59 -5.98 -26.44 -17.91
C HIS A 59 -6.92 -25.23 -17.88
N LEU A 60 -8.06 -25.29 -17.19
CA LEU A 60 -8.97 -24.15 -17.01
C LEU A 60 -8.40 -23.07 -16.09
N GLU A 61 -7.65 -23.43 -15.03
CA GLU A 61 -6.92 -22.50 -14.19
C GLU A 61 -5.73 -21.87 -14.93
N LYS A 62 -5.05 -22.65 -15.80
CA LYS A 62 -3.99 -22.17 -16.68
C LYS A 62 -4.56 -21.21 -17.74
N LYS A 63 -5.71 -21.54 -18.34
CA LYS A 63 -6.41 -20.69 -19.32
C LYS A 63 -6.98 -19.41 -18.70
N LYS A 64 -7.53 -19.46 -17.48
CA LYS A 64 -7.93 -18.27 -16.70
C LYS A 64 -6.74 -17.44 -16.24
N GLY A 65 -5.60 -18.07 -15.97
CA GLY A 65 -4.33 -17.40 -15.71
C GLY A 65 -3.79 -16.68 -16.95
N GLU A 66 -3.87 -17.30 -18.12
CA GLU A 66 -3.46 -16.74 -19.41
C GLU A 66 -4.39 -15.60 -19.89
N GLU A 67 -5.68 -15.65 -19.58
CA GLU A 67 -6.67 -14.62 -19.92
C GLU A 67 -6.49 -13.33 -19.08
N TYR A 68 -6.00 -13.43 -17.83
CA TYR A 68 -5.60 -12.26 -17.03
C TYR A 68 -4.27 -11.64 -17.50
N VAL A 69 -3.45 -12.41 -18.23
CA VAL A 69 -2.10 -12.02 -18.70
C VAL A 69 -2.13 -11.31 -20.05
N SER A 70 -3.25 -11.36 -20.79
CA SER A 70 -3.33 -10.95 -22.21
C SER A 70 -4.16 -9.69 -22.49
N SER A 71 -4.57 -8.92 -21.47
CA SER A 71 -5.11 -7.58 -21.72
C SER A 71 -3.96 -6.59 -21.95
N PRO A 72 -3.90 -5.87 -23.08
CA PRO A 72 -2.83 -4.91 -23.33
C PRO A 72 -2.93 -3.75 -22.33
N GLY A 73 -1.88 -3.58 -21.52
CA GLY A 73 -1.78 -2.48 -20.56
C GLY A 73 -1.98 -1.13 -21.24
N THR A 74 -2.84 -0.29 -20.68
CA THR A 74 -3.18 1.02 -21.26
C THR A 74 -2.46 2.18 -20.57
N THR A 75 -1.76 1.93 -19.47
CA THR A 75 -1.21 2.98 -18.60
C THR A 75 0.11 3.52 -19.14
N SER A 76 0.24 4.84 -19.20
CA SER A 76 1.46 5.51 -19.66
C SER A 76 2.60 5.40 -18.63
N ILE A 77 3.84 5.65 -19.07
CA ILE A 77 5.02 5.66 -18.19
C ILE A 77 4.83 6.69 -17.07
N GLY A 78 4.38 7.90 -17.39
CA GLY A 78 4.18 8.96 -16.39
C GLY A 78 3.12 8.62 -15.35
N MET A 79 1.99 8.05 -15.78
CA MET A 79 0.96 7.56 -14.84
C MET A 79 1.49 6.42 -13.97
N SER A 80 2.31 5.54 -14.52
CA SER A 80 2.95 4.46 -13.76
C SER A 80 3.95 5.01 -12.72
N VAL A 81 4.70 6.07 -13.05
CA VAL A 81 5.56 6.80 -12.11
C VAL A 81 4.72 7.41 -10.99
N PHE A 82 3.59 8.04 -11.30
CA PHE A 82 2.71 8.60 -10.28
C PHE A 82 2.08 7.54 -9.37
N ASN A 83 1.61 6.43 -9.94
CA ASN A 83 1.05 5.32 -9.17
C ASN A 83 2.12 4.67 -8.27
N LEU A 84 3.32 4.44 -8.81
CA LEU A 84 4.44 3.87 -8.03
C LEU A 84 4.94 4.84 -6.97
N SER A 85 5.02 6.13 -7.27
CA SER A 85 5.38 7.18 -6.31
C SER A 85 4.35 7.26 -5.18
N ASN A 86 3.05 7.20 -5.49
CA ASN A 86 1.99 7.19 -4.46
C ASN A 86 2.07 5.92 -3.58
N ALA A 87 2.43 4.78 -4.17
CA ALA A 87 2.65 3.54 -3.42
C ALA A 87 3.88 3.60 -2.49
N ILE A 88 4.95 4.34 -2.88
CA ILE A 88 6.13 4.56 -2.03
C ILE A 88 5.82 5.58 -0.94
N MET A 89 5.29 6.75 -1.32
CA MET A 89 5.06 7.95 -0.49
C MET A 89 4.48 7.63 0.89
N GLY A 90 3.41 6.84 0.91
CA GLY A 90 2.88 6.26 2.15
C GLY A 90 2.51 7.28 3.22
N SER A 91 2.29 6.78 4.44
CA SER A 91 2.34 7.59 5.66
C SER A 91 3.77 7.75 6.18
N GLY A 92 4.72 7.01 5.62
CA GLY A 92 6.10 6.90 6.11
C GLY A 92 6.82 8.24 6.19
N ILE A 93 6.52 9.15 5.26
CA ILE A 93 7.08 10.50 5.21
C ILE A 93 6.93 11.29 6.53
N LEU A 94 5.82 11.10 7.26
CA LEU A 94 5.54 11.84 8.49
C LEU A 94 6.42 11.42 9.68
N GLY A 95 6.97 10.20 9.63
CA GLY A 95 7.90 9.69 10.65
C GLY A 95 9.37 9.92 10.33
N LEU A 96 9.72 10.42 9.14
CA LEU A 96 11.11 10.55 8.71
C LEU A 96 11.88 11.65 9.45
N ALA A 97 11.22 12.77 9.77
CA ALA A 97 11.84 13.82 10.59
C ALA A 97 12.18 13.29 12.00
N PHE A 98 11.31 12.44 12.57
CA PHE A 98 11.57 11.75 13.83
C PHE A 98 12.74 10.79 13.73
N ALA A 99 12.82 10.00 12.64
CA ALA A 99 13.96 9.12 12.40
C ALA A 99 15.28 9.93 12.33
N LEU A 100 15.30 11.04 11.57
CA LEU A 100 16.47 11.92 11.45
C LEU A 100 16.88 12.53 12.79
N ALA A 101 15.92 13.01 13.59
CA ALA A 101 16.18 13.58 14.92
C ALA A 101 16.88 12.60 15.86
N ASN A 102 16.61 11.29 15.73
CA ASN A 102 17.17 10.24 16.59
C ASN A 102 18.43 9.56 16.02
N THR A 103 18.78 9.76 14.75
CA THR A 103 20.02 9.23 14.14
C THR A 103 21.09 10.30 13.93
N GLY A 104 20.68 11.56 13.82
CA GLY A 104 21.50 12.64 13.27
C GLY A 104 21.51 12.65 11.74
N ILE A 105 21.94 13.77 11.15
CA ILE A 105 21.85 14.03 9.71
C ILE A 105 22.67 13.02 8.89
N VAL A 106 23.91 12.75 9.27
CA VAL A 106 24.83 11.93 8.45
C VAL A 106 24.37 10.48 8.44
N LEU A 107 24.07 9.92 9.62
CA LEU A 107 23.57 8.56 9.73
C LEU A 107 22.21 8.39 9.04
N PHE A 108 21.32 9.39 9.15
CA PHE A 108 20.03 9.37 8.44
C PHE A 108 20.21 9.29 6.93
N VAL A 109 21.07 10.14 6.34
CA VAL A 109 21.31 10.14 4.89
C VAL A 109 21.91 8.82 4.42
N MET A 110 22.85 8.25 5.19
CA MET A 110 23.41 6.93 4.88
C MET A 110 22.34 5.83 4.91
N LEU A 111 21.51 5.79 5.96
CA LEU A 111 20.44 4.80 6.10
C LEU A 111 19.36 4.97 5.02
N LEU A 112 18.92 6.21 4.77
CA LEU A 112 17.94 6.53 3.72
C LEU A 112 18.44 6.07 2.34
N THR A 113 19.70 6.35 2.02
CA THR A 113 20.33 5.94 0.75
C THR A 113 20.45 4.43 0.67
N SER A 114 20.91 3.77 1.74
CA SER A 114 21.04 2.31 1.79
C SER A 114 19.70 1.61 1.58
N VAL A 115 18.66 2.03 2.29
CA VAL A 115 17.31 1.44 2.16
C VAL A 115 16.73 1.72 0.77
N ALA A 116 16.92 2.91 0.21
CA ALA A 116 16.47 3.23 -1.15
C ALA A 116 17.14 2.33 -2.21
N LEU A 117 18.48 2.17 -2.13
CA LEU A 117 19.22 1.29 -3.04
C LEU A 117 18.81 -0.18 -2.90
N LEU A 118 18.65 -0.66 -1.66
CA LEU A 118 18.19 -2.03 -1.39
C LEU A 118 16.77 -2.25 -1.95
N SER A 119 15.89 -1.26 -1.83
CA SER A 119 14.52 -1.34 -2.34
C SER A 119 14.47 -1.38 -3.88
N VAL A 120 15.25 -0.52 -4.56
CA VAL A 120 15.39 -0.56 -6.02
C VAL A 120 15.96 -1.90 -6.47
N TYR A 121 17.01 -2.37 -5.81
CA TYR A 121 17.62 -3.67 -6.12
C TYR A 121 16.63 -4.83 -5.95
N SER A 122 15.89 -4.85 -4.83
CA SER A 122 14.87 -5.86 -4.54
C SER A 122 13.75 -5.87 -5.58
N ILE A 123 13.30 -4.71 -6.05
CA ILE A 123 12.31 -4.62 -7.15
C ILE A 123 12.86 -5.17 -8.45
N ASN A 124 14.11 -4.86 -8.77
CA ASN A 124 14.76 -5.35 -9.98
C ASN A 124 14.87 -6.88 -9.96
N LEU A 125 15.15 -7.43 -8.79
CA LEU A 125 15.17 -8.86 -8.51
C LEU A 125 13.78 -9.47 -8.72
N LEU A 126 12.76 -8.86 -8.14
CA LEU A 126 11.37 -9.29 -8.24
C LEU A 126 10.89 -9.32 -9.70
N LEU A 127 11.20 -8.28 -10.48
CA LEU A 127 10.85 -8.21 -11.89
C LEU A 127 11.54 -9.30 -12.72
N LYS A 128 12.80 -9.63 -12.42
CA LYS A 128 13.47 -10.77 -13.08
C LYS A 128 12.76 -12.09 -12.75
N CYS A 129 12.43 -12.32 -11.48
CA CYS A 129 11.73 -13.53 -11.05
C CYS A 129 10.36 -13.66 -11.74
N SER A 130 9.62 -12.55 -11.86
CA SER A 130 8.32 -12.50 -12.55
C SER A 130 8.43 -12.81 -14.05
N LEU A 131 9.51 -12.39 -14.71
CA LEU A 131 9.75 -12.66 -16.12
C LEU A 131 10.09 -14.13 -16.39
N GLU A 132 10.98 -14.72 -15.58
CA GLU A 132 11.37 -16.14 -15.71
C GLU A 132 10.19 -17.08 -15.44
N THR A 133 9.34 -16.74 -14.46
CA THR A 133 8.19 -17.56 -14.08
C THR A 133 6.94 -17.31 -14.92
N GLY A 134 6.89 -16.20 -15.67
CA GLY A 134 5.70 -15.74 -16.39
C GLY A 134 4.54 -15.29 -15.48
N CYS A 135 4.74 -15.24 -14.15
CA CYS A 135 3.70 -14.87 -13.19
C CYS A 135 3.79 -13.40 -12.78
N MET A 136 2.69 -12.66 -12.99
CA MET A 136 2.55 -11.24 -12.62
C MET A 136 1.82 -11.03 -11.28
N VAL A 137 1.64 -12.09 -10.51
CA VAL A 137 0.97 -12.06 -9.20
C VAL A 137 1.98 -12.48 -8.14
N TYR A 138 2.19 -11.60 -7.15
CA TYR A 138 3.24 -11.76 -6.13
C TYR A 138 3.11 -13.07 -5.34
N GLU A 139 1.88 -13.43 -4.99
CA GLU A 139 1.57 -14.63 -4.20
C GLU A 139 1.79 -15.92 -4.99
N LYS A 140 1.41 -15.93 -6.28
CA LYS A 140 1.65 -17.06 -7.19
C LYS A 140 3.13 -17.28 -7.46
N LEU A 141 3.91 -16.20 -7.48
CA LEU A 141 5.37 -16.29 -7.57
C LEU A 141 5.94 -17.05 -6.36
N GLY A 142 5.46 -16.73 -5.15
CA GLY A 142 5.82 -17.48 -3.95
C GLY A 142 5.41 -18.96 -4.00
N GLU A 143 4.24 -19.24 -4.57
CA GLU A 143 3.74 -20.60 -4.76
C GLU A 143 4.60 -21.43 -5.72
N GLN A 144 5.04 -20.84 -6.83
CA GLN A 144 5.84 -21.57 -7.82
C GLN A 144 7.24 -21.91 -7.32
N VAL A 145 7.85 -21.05 -6.50
CA VAL A 145 9.24 -21.23 -6.05
C VAL A 145 9.34 -22.10 -4.79
N PHE A 146 8.39 -21.96 -3.85
CA PHE A 146 8.44 -22.64 -2.55
C PHE A 146 7.20 -23.50 -2.27
N GLY A 147 6.28 -23.63 -3.22
CA GLY A 147 5.02 -24.33 -3.02
C GLY A 147 4.05 -23.56 -2.13
N THR A 148 3.08 -24.28 -1.57
CA THR A 148 2.07 -23.74 -0.65
C THR A 148 2.62 -22.94 0.55
N PRO A 149 3.73 -23.32 1.24
CA PRO A 149 4.25 -22.51 2.34
C PRO A 149 4.78 -21.16 1.86
N GLY A 150 5.40 -21.11 0.67
CA GLY A 150 5.82 -19.86 0.04
C GLY A 150 4.67 -18.94 -0.26
N ARG A 151 3.58 -19.51 -0.81
CA ARG A 151 2.34 -18.76 -1.02
C ARG A 151 1.87 -18.12 0.27
N ILE A 152 1.68 -18.90 1.34
CA ILE A 152 1.17 -18.42 2.63
C ILE A 152 2.09 -17.36 3.25
N LEU A 153 3.41 -17.50 3.12
CA LEU A 153 4.36 -16.52 3.63
C LEU A 153 4.27 -15.19 2.89
N VAL A 154 4.39 -15.19 1.56
CA VAL A 154 4.29 -13.99 0.72
C VAL A 154 2.95 -13.30 0.92
N PHE A 155 1.90 -14.11 0.94
CA PHE A 155 0.54 -13.71 1.27
C PHE A 155 0.52 -13.00 2.65
N GLY A 156 0.79 -13.71 3.73
CA GLY A 156 0.72 -13.22 5.12
C GLY A 156 1.43 -11.87 5.32
N SER A 157 2.61 -11.75 4.72
CA SER A 157 3.38 -10.52 4.81
C SER A 157 2.85 -9.35 3.99
N THR A 158 2.33 -9.59 2.78
CA THR A 158 1.71 -8.53 1.98
C THR A 158 0.45 -8.01 2.67
N SER A 159 -0.33 -8.90 3.29
CA SER A 159 -1.47 -8.48 4.11
C SER A 159 -1.05 -7.67 5.33
N LEU A 160 -0.01 -8.10 6.04
CA LEU A 160 0.50 -7.35 7.20
C LEU A 160 1.01 -5.96 6.80
N GLN A 161 1.69 -5.85 5.66
CA GLN A 161 2.11 -4.58 5.06
C GLN A 161 0.93 -3.65 4.78
N ASN A 162 -0.09 -4.14 4.05
CA ASN A 162 -1.25 -3.35 3.67
C ASN A 162 -2.05 -2.93 4.92
N THR A 163 -2.22 -3.85 5.87
CA THR A 163 -2.84 -3.57 7.18
C THR A 163 -2.08 -2.48 7.93
N GLY A 164 -0.75 -2.56 7.99
CA GLY A 164 0.09 -1.57 8.64
C GLY A 164 -0.03 -0.17 8.01
N ALA A 165 -0.05 -0.10 6.68
CA ALA A 165 -0.26 1.15 5.94
C ALA A 165 -1.67 1.73 6.12
N MET A 166 -2.69 0.88 6.20
CA MET A 166 -4.05 1.32 6.53
C MET A 166 -4.14 1.86 7.96
N LEU A 167 -3.55 1.15 8.94
CA LEU A 167 -3.52 1.59 10.34
C LEU A 167 -2.82 2.94 10.49
N SER A 168 -1.70 3.16 9.80
CA SER A 168 -1.00 4.44 9.87
C SER A 168 -1.80 5.58 9.22
N TYR A 169 -2.53 5.34 8.13
CA TYR A 169 -3.42 6.34 7.55
C TYR A 169 -4.61 6.68 8.44
N LEU A 170 -5.28 5.67 9.01
CA LEU A 170 -6.36 5.91 9.98
C LEU A 170 -5.84 6.61 11.23
N PHE A 171 -4.59 6.36 11.64
CA PHE A 171 -3.97 7.05 12.76
C PHE A 171 -3.79 8.55 12.47
N ILE A 172 -3.35 8.91 11.26
CA ILE A 172 -3.24 10.32 10.83
C ILE A 172 -4.61 11.00 10.88
N VAL A 173 -5.67 10.32 10.46
CA VAL A 173 -7.04 10.86 10.58
C VAL A 173 -7.41 11.06 12.05
N LYS A 174 -7.10 10.10 12.92
CA LYS A 174 -7.36 10.16 14.37
C LYS A 174 -6.62 11.33 15.05
N SER A 175 -5.36 11.59 14.69
CA SER A 175 -4.52 12.61 15.33
C SER A 175 -4.75 14.02 14.78
N GLU A 176 -4.90 14.17 13.46
CA GLU A 176 -4.90 15.49 12.82
C GLU A 176 -6.31 16.07 12.60
N LEU A 177 -7.33 15.23 12.41
CA LEU A 177 -8.69 15.70 12.12
C LEU A 177 -9.31 16.53 13.27
N PRO A 178 -9.15 16.19 14.56
CA PRO A 178 -9.65 17.02 15.66
C PRO A 178 -9.13 18.46 15.61
N SER A 179 -7.85 18.64 15.25
CA SER A 179 -7.22 19.95 15.13
C SER A 179 -7.85 20.78 14.01
N VAL A 180 -8.22 20.14 12.89
CA VAL A 180 -8.90 20.81 11.77
C VAL A 180 -10.33 21.22 12.16
N ILE A 181 -11.07 20.34 12.83
CA ILE A 181 -12.44 20.62 13.27
C ILE A 181 -12.46 21.73 14.33
N SER A 182 -11.55 21.71 15.31
CA SER A 182 -11.47 22.76 16.33
C SER A 182 -11.31 24.14 15.71
N PHE A 183 -10.50 24.26 14.65
CA PHE A 183 -10.32 25.51 13.92
C PHE A 183 -11.60 25.94 13.19
N LEU A 184 -12.23 25.03 12.42
CA LEU A 184 -13.41 25.34 11.62
C LEU A 184 -14.60 25.82 12.47
N PHE A 185 -14.74 25.29 13.69
CA PHE A 185 -15.81 25.66 14.62
C PHE A 185 -15.47 26.85 15.54
N GLY A 186 -14.23 27.37 15.48
CA GLY A 186 -13.83 28.63 16.14
C GLY A 186 -14.00 28.67 17.67
N LYS A 187 -14.07 27.52 18.35
CA LYS A 187 -14.43 27.43 19.77
C LYS A 187 -13.25 26.95 20.61
N GLY A 188 -12.90 27.75 21.64
CA GLY A 188 -11.80 27.49 22.56
C GLY A 188 -12.01 26.23 23.42
N ASP A 189 -10.89 25.58 23.72
CA ASP A 189 -10.58 24.30 24.38
C ASP A 189 -11.40 23.81 25.60
N ASN A 190 -12.50 24.44 25.98
CA ASN A 190 -13.08 24.25 27.32
C ASN A 190 -14.27 23.31 27.45
N GLU A 191 -14.62 22.51 26.44
CA GLU A 191 -15.57 21.40 26.64
C GLU A 191 -15.11 20.12 25.95
N SER A 192 -15.16 19.01 26.69
CA SER A 192 -14.89 17.63 26.23
C SER A 192 -15.97 17.16 25.27
N THR A 193 -16.06 17.83 24.12
CA THR A 193 -17.08 17.55 23.12
C THR A 193 -16.70 16.32 22.31
N TRP A 194 -17.69 15.44 22.09
CA TRP A 194 -17.52 14.18 21.36
C TRP A 194 -16.94 14.37 19.95
N TYR A 195 -17.17 15.52 19.31
CA TYR A 195 -16.65 15.88 17.98
C TYR A 195 -15.18 16.35 17.96
N LEU A 196 -14.51 16.42 19.11
CA LEU A 196 -13.06 16.62 19.21
C LEU A 196 -12.34 15.33 19.62
N ASN A 197 -13.07 14.25 19.91
CA ASN A 197 -12.47 12.97 20.23
C ASN A 197 -12.02 12.26 18.95
N GLY A 198 -10.70 12.24 18.70
CA GLY A 198 -10.09 11.60 17.53
C GLY A 198 -10.53 10.15 17.31
N SER A 199 -10.79 9.40 18.39
CA SER A 199 -11.25 8.01 18.32
C SER A 199 -12.68 7.88 17.80
N ILE A 200 -13.55 8.85 18.07
CA ILE A 200 -14.92 8.88 17.51
C ILE A 200 -14.86 9.36 16.06
N LEU A 201 -14.03 10.36 15.79
CA LEU A 201 -13.89 10.96 14.47
C LEU A 201 -13.38 9.98 13.42
N VAL A 202 -12.39 9.16 13.75
CA VAL A 202 -11.88 8.14 12.84
C VAL A 202 -12.99 7.16 12.45
N VAL A 203 -13.82 6.70 13.40
CA VAL A 203 -14.96 5.82 13.13
C VAL A 203 -16.01 6.51 12.23
N VAL A 204 -16.31 7.79 12.50
CA VAL A 204 -17.25 8.57 11.67
C VAL A 204 -16.73 8.66 10.22
N VAL A 205 -15.46 9.03 10.03
CA VAL A 205 -14.84 9.08 8.69
C VAL A 205 -14.82 7.71 8.03
N THR A 206 -14.52 6.65 8.79
CA THR A 206 -14.52 5.28 8.26
C THR A 206 -15.91 4.89 7.75
N VAL A 207 -16.97 5.14 8.51
CA VAL A 207 -18.35 4.76 8.15
C VAL A 207 -18.91 5.61 7.00
N PHE A 208 -18.70 6.92 7.03
CA PHE A 208 -19.36 7.82 6.06
C PHE A 208 -18.55 8.09 4.80
N ILE A 209 -17.23 7.90 4.82
CA ILE A 209 -16.36 8.20 3.69
C ILE A 209 -15.63 6.94 3.22
N ILE A 210 -14.85 6.29 4.09
CA ILE A 210 -13.99 5.18 3.64
C ILE A 210 -14.82 3.96 3.20
N LEU A 211 -15.82 3.56 3.98
CA LEU A 211 -16.70 2.43 3.69
C LEU A 211 -17.40 2.57 2.33
N PRO A 212 -18.12 3.67 2.00
CA PRO A 212 -18.74 3.80 0.68
C PRO A 212 -17.69 3.80 -0.45
N LEU A 213 -16.51 4.39 -0.24
CA LEU A 213 -15.43 4.32 -1.23
C LEU A 213 -14.92 2.88 -1.43
N CYS A 214 -14.81 2.07 -0.37
CA CYS A 214 -14.38 0.67 -0.45
C CYS A 214 -15.41 -0.23 -1.15
N LEU A 215 -16.69 0.16 -1.17
CA LEU A 215 -17.76 -0.59 -1.83
C LEU A 215 -17.90 -0.30 -3.33
N LEU A 216 -17.17 0.69 -3.86
CA LEU A 216 -17.19 1.01 -5.29
C LEU A 216 -16.42 -0.05 -6.08
N LYS A 217 -17.12 -0.76 -6.97
CA LYS A 217 -16.56 -1.86 -7.79
C LYS A 217 -15.60 -1.42 -8.90
N ASN A 218 -15.64 -0.16 -9.32
CA ASN A 218 -14.91 0.31 -10.50
C ASN A 218 -13.77 1.26 -10.08
N LEU A 219 -12.55 0.72 -10.04
CA LEU A 219 -11.33 1.47 -9.69
C LEU A 219 -10.71 2.24 -10.85
N GLY A 220 -11.42 2.43 -11.97
CA GLY A 220 -10.91 3.14 -13.16
C GLY A 220 -10.50 4.61 -12.92
N TYR A 221 -10.78 5.16 -11.74
CA TYR A 221 -10.39 6.52 -11.33
C TYR A 221 -9.12 6.59 -10.47
N LEU A 222 -8.51 5.45 -10.11
CA LEU A 222 -7.36 5.38 -9.19
C LEU A 222 -6.09 6.11 -9.67
N GLY A 223 -5.89 6.18 -10.98
CA GLY A 223 -4.77 6.93 -11.54
C GLY A 223 -4.88 8.43 -11.23
N TYR A 224 -6.09 8.99 -11.30
CA TYR A 224 -6.32 10.42 -11.04
C TYR A 224 -6.23 10.74 -9.55
N THR A 225 -6.76 9.88 -8.68
CA THR A 225 -6.66 10.07 -7.22
C THR A 225 -5.21 9.98 -6.74
N SER A 226 -4.38 9.11 -7.34
CA SER A 226 -2.94 9.01 -7.03
C SER A 226 -2.17 10.29 -7.39
N GLY A 227 -2.46 10.90 -8.55
CA GLY A 227 -1.86 12.18 -8.94
C GLY A 227 -2.26 13.34 -8.01
N PHE A 228 -3.53 13.37 -7.58
CA PHE A 228 -4.00 14.35 -6.60
C PHE A 228 -3.31 14.17 -5.24
N SER A 229 -3.24 12.94 -4.71
CA SER A 229 -2.53 12.60 -3.47
C SER A 229 -1.08 13.08 -3.49
N LEU A 230 -0.36 12.79 -4.57
CA LEU A 230 1.03 13.22 -4.71
C LEU A 230 1.17 14.74 -4.74
N THR A 231 0.23 15.45 -5.38
CA THR A 231 0.24 16.91 -5.42
C THR A 231 0.05 17.52 -4.03
N CYS A 232 -0.89 16.98 -3.23
CA CYS A 232 -1.07 17.38 -1.82
C CYS A 232 0.21 17.20 -0.99
N MET A 233 0.97 16.15 -1.30
CA MET A 233 2.20 15.84 -0.59
C MET A 233 3.40 16.70 -1.02
N VAL A 234 3.48 17.09 -2.30
CA VAL A 234 4.43 18.11 -2.76
C VAL A 234 4.09 19.46 -2.10
N PHE A 235 2.81 19.80 -1.99
CA PHE A 235 2.38 21.00 -1.26
C PHE A 235 2.81 20.96 0.21
N PHE A 236 2.67 19.81 0.89
CA PHE A 236 3.19 19.61 2.24
C PHE A 236 4.70 19.88 2.33
N LEU A 237 5.50 19.32 1.41
CA LEU A 237 6.95 19.57 1.36
C LEU A 237 7.27 21.07 1.23
N VAL A 238 6.59 21.77 0.32
CA VAL A 238 6.80 23.21 0.11
C VAL A 238 6.51 24.00 1.40
N VAL A 239 5.43 23.67 2.10
CA VAL A 239 5.08 24.34 3.37
C VAL A 239 6.09 24.03 4.47
N VAL A 240 6.58 22.78 4.59
CA VAL A 240 7.63 22.44 5.57
C VAL A 240 8.90 23.25 5.32
N ILE A 241 9.32 23.39 4.06
CA ILE A 241 10.46 24.23 3.67
C ILE A 241 10.19 25.70 4.05
N TYR A 242 9.04 26.23 3.66
CA TYR A 242 8.64 27.61 3.97
C TYR A 242 8.66 27.88 5.48
N LYS A 243 8.10 26.97 6.27
CA LYS A 243 8.02 27.08 7.73
C LYS A 243 9.39 27.07 8.38
N LYS A 244 10.36 26.30 7.87
CA LYS A 244 11.74 26.36 8.38
C LYS A 244 12.34 27.77 8.27
N PHE A 245 12.07 28.51 7.20
CA PHE A 245 12.63 29.86 7.02
C PHE A 245 11.87 30.93 7.80
N HIS A 246 10.62 30.68 8.18
CA HIS A 246 9.75 31.65 8.86
C HIS A 246 9.60 31.43 10.37
N LEU A 247 9.81 30.22 10.89
CA LEU A 247 9.82 29.98 12.34
C LEU A 247 11.23 30.24 12.90
N PRO A 248 11.40 31.26 13.76
CA PRO A 248 12.64 31.41 14.51
C PRO A 248 12.80 30.23 15.47
N CYS A 249 14.04 29.77 15.61
CA CYS A 249 14.42 28.83 16.65
C CYS A 249 15.07 29.63 17.80
N PRO A 250 14.69 29.38 19.07
CA PRO A 250 13.73 28.38 19.57
C PRO A 250 12.25 28.77 19.37
N LEU A 251 11.36 27.78 19.30
CA LEU A 251 9.92 28.02 19.43
C LEU A 251 9.67 28.64 20.79
N GLU A 252 9.20 29.88 20.79
CA GLU A 252 8.81 30.59 21.99
C GLU A 252 7.57 29.88 22.55
N GLU A 253 7.78 28.97 23.52
CA GLU A 253 6.67 28.43 24.29
C GLU A 253 6.01 29.62 25.00
N VAL A 254 4.90 30.10 24.44
CA VAL A 254 3.99 31.02 25.11
C VAL A 254 3.34 30.24 26.25
N ASN A 255 4.05 30.10 27.37
CA ASN A 255 3.51 30.45 28.67
C ASN A 255 4.60 30.60 29.74
N LYS A 256 4.41 31.69 30.47
CA LYS A 256 5.20 32.17 31.59
C LYS A 256 5.37 31.10 32.69
N THR A 257 6.42 31.28 33.47
CA THR A 257 6.68 30.73 34.82
C THR A 257 6.96 29.24 34.95
N SER A 258 8.24 28.88 34.84
CA SER A 258 8.88 28.07 35.89
C SER A 258 10.39 28.31 35.90
N HIS A 259 10.83 28.90 37.01
CA HIS A 259 12.22 29.04 37.40
C HIS A 259 12.94 27.67 37.45
N SER A 260 14.26 27.73 37.27
CA SER A 260 15.28 26.75 37.70
C SER A 260 15.29 25.37 37.05
N LEU A 261 15.84 25.29 35.84
CA LEU A 261 16.54 24.08 35.37
C LEU A 261 17.87 24.56 34.73
N PRO A 262 19.03 23.98 35.10
CA PRO A 262 20.33 24.60 34.89
C PRO A 262 20.77 24.49 33.43
N ASN A 263 21.29 25.60 32.87
CA ASN A 263 22.36 25.67 31.87
C ASN A 263 22.53 24.49 30.88
N ILE A 264 21.46 23.99 30.26
CA ILE A 264 21.58 23.52 28.88
C ILE A 264 21.54 24.80 28.07
N THR A 265 22.69 25.22 27.55
CA THR A 265 22.79 26.47 26.81
C THR A 265 21.73 26.44 25.70
N MET A 266 20.89 27.48 25.63
CA MET A 266 19.86 27.61 24.58
C MET A 266 20.45 27.46 23.17
N GLU A 267 21.76 27.68 23.02
CA GLU A 267 22.54 27.38 21.82
C GLU A 267 22.64 25.89 21.43
N GLU A 268 22.62 24.94 22.38
CA GLU A 268 22.67 23.51 22.06
C GLU A 268 21.35 22.98 21.49
N MET A 269 20.22 23.62 21.81
CA MET A 269 18.90 23.18 21.35
C MET A 269 18.68 23.45 19.85
N CYS A 270 19.39 24.43 19.28
CA CYS A 270 19.24 24.85 17.88
C CYS A 270 20.45 24.48 17.00
N LYS A 271 21.32 23.58 17.48
CA LYS A 271 22.47 23.09 16.72
C LYS A 271 22.14 21.75 16.05
N PRO A 272 22.41 21.59 14.74
CA PRO A 272 22.19 20.33 14.05
C PRO A 272 23.15 19.27 14.58
N LYS A 273 22.62 18.10 14.94
CA LYS A 273 23.43 16.94 15.34
C LYS A 273 23.73 16.08 14.13
N TYR A 274 25.01 15.89 13.84
CA TYR A 274 25.46 15.07 12.71
C TYR A 274 25.34 13.57 13.01
N PHE A 275 25.68 13.17 14.24
CA PHE A 275 25.56 11.81 14.75
C PHE A 275 24.84 11.82 16.09
N THR A 276 23.80 10.99 16.22
CA THR A 276 23.09 10.80 17.48
C THR A 276 22.75 9.33 17.63
N PHE A 277 23.12 8.74 18.77
CA PHE A 277 22.72 7.39 19.14
C PHE A 277 21.92 7.47 20.43
N THR A 278 20.63 7.15 20.35
CA THR A 278 19.70 7.16 21.48
C THR A 278 18.93 5.83 21.46
N ASN A 279 18.32 5.44 22.57
CA ASN A 279 17.47 4.23 22.61
C ASN A 279 16.35 4.27 21.56
N LYS A 280 15.94 5.47 21.12
CA LYS A 280 14.94 5.70 20.07
C LYS A 280 15.46 5.46 18.64
N THR A 281 16.78 5.41 18.44
CA THR A 281 17.41 5.14 17.13
C THR A 281 16.98 3.78 16.57
N VAL A 282 16.62 2.82 17.43
CA VAL A 282 16.10 1.50 17.02
C VAL A 282 14.84 1.59 16.14
N TYR A 283 14.03 2.65 16.29
CA TYR A 283 12.82 2.86 15.49
C TYR A 283 13.10 3.54 14.14
N ALA A 284 14.29 4.09 13.92
CA ALA A 284 14.62 4.81 12.69
C ALA A 284 14.72 3.88 11.47
N LEU A 285 15.44 2.75 11.60
CA LEU A 285 15.59 1.78 10.51
C LEU A 285 14.23 1.16 10.10
N PRO A 286 13.38 0.65 11.00
CA PRO A 286 12.04 0.18 10.64
C PRO A 286 11.18 1.24 9.97
N THR A 287 11.24 2.49 10.44
CA THR A 287 10.51 3.62 9.83
C THR A 287 10.96 3.87 8.40
N LEU A 288 12.27 3.83 8.13
CA LEU A 288 12.84 4.00 6.79
C LEU A 288 12.44 2.84 5.86
N VAL A 289 12.52 1.61 6.35
CA VAL A 289 12.10 0.41 5.60
C VAL A 289 10.62 0.46 5.26
N PHE A 290 9.78 0.84 6.22
CA PHE A 290 8.35 1.04 6.02
C PHE A 290 8.06 2.17 5.01
N ALA A 291 8.89 3.22 4.95
CA ALA A 291 8.69 4.32 4.01
C ALA A 291 9.04 3.99 2.55
N PHE A 292 9.88 2.98 2.29
CA PHE A 292 10.31 2.60 0.94
C PHE A 292 9.74 1.29 0.42
N VAL A 293 8.90 0.62 1.20
CA VAL A 293 8.27 -0.61 0.76
C VAL A 293 7.11 -0.32 -0.19
N CYS A 294 7.24 -0.79 -1.44
CA CYS A 294 6.16 -0.73 -2.43
C CYS A 294 6.01 -2.02 -3.24
N HIS A 295 6.73 -3.08 -2.85
CA HIS A 295 6.90 -4.32 -3.60
C HIS A 295 5.59 -4.99 -4.02
N PRO A 296 4.55 -5.08 -3.17
CA PRO A 296 3.27 -5.67 -3.57
C PRO A 296 2.57 -4.92 -4.71
N SER A 297 2.80 -3.61 -4.84
CA SER A 297 2.16 -2.75 -5.85
C SER A 297 2.90 -2.76 -7.18
N VAL A 298 4.16 -3.20 -7.21
CA VAL A 298 5.02 -3.16 -8.41
C VAL A 298 4.50 -4.07 -9.53
N LEU A 299 4.12 -5.32 -9.21
CA LEU A 299 3.68 -6.27 -10.24
C LEU A 299 2.32 -5.88 -10.88
N PRO A 300 1.29 -5.45 -10.11
CA PRO A 300 0.09 -4.89 -10.70
C PRO A 300 0.37 -3.69 -11.61
N ILE A 301 1.19 -2.72 -11.16
CA ILE A 301 1.58 -1.55 -11.98
C ILE A 301 2.31 -1.99 -13.25
N TYR A 302 3.17 -3.00 -13.16
CA TYR A 302 3.88 -3.54 -14.31
C TYR A 302 2.93 -4.20 -15.32
N SER A 303 1.89 -4.88 -14.84
CA SER A 303 0.88 -5.52 -15.71
C SER A 303 0.00 -4.51 -16.46
N GLU A 304 -0.24 -3.33 -15.88
CA GLU A 304 -1.01 -2.25 -16.51
C GLU A 304 -0.19 -1.36 -17.46
N LEU A 305 1.15 -1.46 -17.41
CA LEU A 305 2.06 -0.62 -18.18
C LEU A 305 1.95 -0.91 -19.69
N ARG A 306 1.72 0.15 -20.48
CA ARG A 306 1.69 0.09 -21.94
C ARG A 306 3.04 -0.33 -22.52
N ASP A 307 2.99 -1.26 -23.49
CA ASP A 307 4.14 -1.96 -24.08
C ASP A 307 5.15 -2.41 -23.02
N ARG A 308 4.65 -3.24 -22.09
CA ARG A 308 5.41 -3.75 -20.94
C ARG A 308 6.79 -4.26 -21.38
N SER A 309 7.82 -3.68 -20.79
CA SER A 309 9.20 -4.16 -20.95
C SER A 309 9.97 -3.90 -19.67
N GLN A 310 10.96 -4.75 -19.41
CA GLN A 310 11.77 -4.62 -18.21
C GLN A 310 12.47 -3.26 -18.15
N LYS A 311 13.00 -2.78 -19.28
CA LYS A 311 13.65 -1.46 -19.40
C LYS A 311 12.72 -0.31 -19.00
N ARG A 312 11.46 -0.35 -19.45
CA ARG A 312 10.47 0.69 -19.11
C ARG A 312 10.12 0.65 -17.63
N MET A 313 9.93 -0.53 -17.04
CA MET A 313 9.65 -0.66 -15.62
C MET A 313 10.84 -0.23 -14.75
N HIS A 314 12.07 -0.55 -15.16
CA HIS A 314 13.30 -0.04 -14.52
C HIS A 314 13.35 1.49 -14.54
N MET A 315 13.01 2.11 -15.67
CA MET A 315 12.94 3.57 -15.78
C MET A 315 11.87 4.15 -14.86
N VAL A 316 10.67 3.55 -14.82
CA VAL A 316 9.58 3.95 -13.92
C VAL A 316 10.01 3.84 -12.45
N SER A 317 10.64 2.72 -12.07
CA SER A 317 11.16 2.49 -10.72
C SER A 317 12.22 3.51 -10.34
N ASN A 318 13.27 3.66 -11.15
CA ASN A 318 14.38 4.59 -10.85
C ASN A 318 13.91 6.04 -10.71
N ILE A 319 13.02 6.50 -11.61
CA ILE A 319 12.46 7.87 -11.52
C ILE A 319 11.63 8.02 -10.24
N SER A 320 10.76 7.05 -9.92
CA SER A 320 9.90 7.10 -8.74
C SER A 320 10.72 7.09 -7.45
N PHE A 321 11.70 6.18 -7.32
CA PHE A 321 12.56 6.11 -6.13
C PHE A 321 13.44 7.35 -5.97
N PHE A 322 13.98 7.89 -7.06
CA PHE A 322 14.76 9.13 -7.00
C PHE A 322 13.90 10.32 -6.55
N ALA A 323 12.70 10.46 -7.12
CA ALA A 323 11.76 11.53 -6.73
C ALA A 323 11.35 11.40 -5.26
N MET A 324 11.01 10.19 -4.80
CA MET A 324 10.62 9.94 -3.41
C MET A 324 11.79 10.10 -2.45
N PHE A 325 12.99 9.65 -2.82
CA PHE A 325 14.20 9.90 -2.03
C PHE A 325 14.44 11.39 -1.80
N LEU A 326 14.32 12.22 -2.85
CA LEU A 326 14.49 13.66 -2.72
C LEU A 326 13.40 14.28 -1.83
N MET A 327 12.13 13.92 -2.04
CA MET A 327 11.02 14.40 -1.22
C MET A 327 11.20 14.02 0.26
N TYR A 328 11.60 12.77 0.54
CA TYR A 328 11.84 12.25 1.88
C TYR A 328 13.02 12.94 2.56
N LEU A 329 14.14 13.09 1.84
CA LEU A 329 15.33 13.77 2.34
C LEU A 329 15.01 15.22 2.70
N LEU A 330 14.38 15.97 1.81
CA LEU A 330 14.05 17.37 2.04
C LEU A 330 13.03 17.51 3.18
N THR A 331 11.95 16.71 3.17
CA THR A 331 10.93 16.78 4.24
C THR A 331 11.52 16.45 5.61
N ALA A 332 12.35 15.39 5.69
CA ALA A 332 13.00 15.01 6.94
C ALA A 332 14.00 16.07 7.40
N LEU A 333 14.81 16.61 6.50
CA LEU A 333 15.82 17.62 6.80
C LEU A 333 15.19 18.92 7.27
N PHE A 334 14.25 19.48 6.51
CA PHE A 334 13.58 20.74 6.88
C PHE A 334 12.64 20.57 8.08
N GLY A 335 11.95 19.42 8.18
CA GLY A 335 11.16 19.07 9.37
C GLY A 335 12.02 18.95 10.62
N TYR A 336 13.17 18.28 10.54
CA TYR A 336 14.14 18.21 11.62
C TYR A 336 14.70 19.59 11.97
N LEU A 337 15.17 20.35 10.99
CA LEU A 337 15.75 21.67 11.24
C LEU A 337 14.74 22.66 11.82
N THR A 338 13.43 22.43 11.69
CA THR A 338 12.41 23.29 12.29
C THR A 338 12.32 23.11 13.81
N PHE A 339 12.53 21.88 14.33
CA PHE A 339 12.30 21.55 15.74
C PHE A 339 13.51 20.92 16.47
N TYR A 340 14.57 20.59 15.74
CA TYR A 340 15.81 19.95 16.21
C TYR A 340 15.56 18.72 17.11
N GLY A 341 15.88 18.82 18.41
CA GLY A 341 15.77 17.69 19.35
C GLY A 341 14.34 17.35 19.78
N ASN A 342 13.37 18.22 19.48
CA ASN A 342 11.98 18.10 19.98
C ASN A 342 11.01 17.54 18.93
N VAL A 343 11.52 16.81 17.93
CA VAL A 343 10.66 16.18 16.90
C VAL A 343 9.87 15.01 17.50
N ARG A 344 8.53 15.10 17.45
CA ARG A 344 7.61 14.01 17.79
C ARG A 344 7.54 12.99 16.65
N SER A 345 6.96 11.82 16.92
CA SER A 345 6.78 10.73 15.94
C SER A 345 5.95 11.12 14.72
N GLU A 346 5.16 12.19 14.81
CA GLU A 346 4.35 12.75 13.74
C GLU A 346 4.71 14.22 13.57
N LEU A 347 5.14 14.60 12.36
CA LEU A 347 5.63 15.94 12.08
C LEU A 347 4.51 17.00 12.15
N LEU A 348 3.30 16.70 11.64
CA LEU A 348 2.20 17.66 11.61
C LEU A 348 1.67 18.02 13.00
N HIS A 349 1.68 17.08 13.93
CA HIS A 349 1.20 17.30 15.30
C HIS A 349 2.04 18.36 16.05
N ILE A 350 3.29 18.61 15.65
CA ILE A 350 4.17 19.57 16.34
C ILE A 350 3.79 21.02 16.00
N TYR A 351 3.24 21.26 14.81
CA TYR A 351 2.77 22.58 14.39
C TYR A 351 1.44 22.90 15.09
N GLN A 352 1.48 23.23 16.39
CA GLN A 352 0.28 23.44 17.21
C GLN A 352 -0.30 24.86 17.15
N ASP A 353 0.28 25.75 16.34
CA ASP A 353 -0.25 27.11 16.23
C ASP A 353 -1.62 27.11 15.55
N LYS A 354 -2.64 27.43 16.31
CA LYS A 354 -4.05 27.32 15.91
C LYS A 354 -4.43 28.37 14.87
N ASN A 355 -3.68 29.47 14.76
CA ASN A 355 -4.02 30.56 13.85
C ASN A 355 -3.34 30.45 12.48
N ASP A 356 -2.55 29.41 12.26
CA ASP A 356 -1.75 29.24 11.05
C ASP A 356 -2.54 28.55 9.93
N ILE A 357 -3.23 29.35 9.12
CA ILE A 357 -4.07 28.89 8.00
C ILE A 357 -3.29 27.99 7.04
N LEU A 358 -1.98 28.21 6.87
CA LEU A 358 -1.13 27.40 6.00
C LEU A 358 -0.97 25.97 6.52
N ILE A 359 -0.68 25.80 7.82
CA ILE A 359 -0.56 24.47 8.44
C ILE A 359 -1.89 23.74 8.46
N LEU A 360 -2.99 24.47 8.71
CA LEU A 360 -4.33 23.89 8.63
C LEU A 360 -4.65 23.37 7.22
N THR A 361 -4.33 24.16 6.18
CA THR A 361 -4.55 23.77 4.79
C THR A 361 -3.75 22.51 4.44
N VAL A 362 -2.51 22.41 4.94
CA VAL A 362 -1.67 21.22 4.80
C VAL A 362 -2.25 20.01 5.52
N ARG A 363 -2.71 20.16 6.77
CA ARG A 363 -3.39 19.08 7.52
C ARG A 363 -4.58 18.53 6.73
N LEU A 364 -5.43 19.42 6.24
CA LEU A 364 -6.58 19.03 5.42
C LEU A 364 -6.14 18.31 4.14
N ALA A 365 -5.14 18.84 3.43
CA ALA A 365 -4.61 18.22 2.21
C ALA A 365 -4.05 16.81 2.46
N VAL A 366 -3.29 16.61 3.54
CA VAL A 366 -2.76 15.29 3.93
C VAL A 366 -3.88 14.35 4.32
N ILE A 367 -4.88 14.81 5.11
CA ILE A 367 -6.06 14.00 5.49
C ILE A 367 -6.82 13.53 4.25
N ILE A 368 -7.09 14.43 3.29
CA ILE A 368 -7.79 14.06 2.05
C ILE A 368 -6.95 13.05 1.26
N ALA A 369 -5.64 13.28 1.12
CA ALA A 369 -4.74 12.37 0.39
C ALA A 369 -4.73 10.95 1.00
N VAL A 370 -4.67 10.83 2.33
CA VAL A 370 -4.69 9.52 3.00
C VAL A 370 -6.06 8.85 2.89
N ILE A 371 -7.16 9.59 3.03
CA ILE A 371 -8.53 9.05 2.86
C ILE A 371 -8.73 8.48 1.46
N LEU A 372 -8.21 9.14 0.43
CA LEU A 372 -8.27 8.66 -0.96
C LEU A 372 -7.40 7.41 -1.20
N THR A 373 -6.36 7.21 -0.39
CA THR A 373 -5.42 6.09 -0.55
C THR A 373 -5.88 4.84 0.23
N VAL A 374 -6.61 5.00 1.34
CA VAL A 374 -7.09 3.87 2.16
C VAL A 374 -7.93 2.85 1.36
N PRO A 375 -8.94 3.23 0.54
CA PRO A 375 -9.73 2.28 -0.24
C PRO A 375 -8.89 1.49 -1.25
N VAL A 376 -7.83 2.10 -1.79
CA VAL A 376 -6.90 1.45 -2.73
C VAL A 376 -6.15 0.33 -2.03
N LEU A 377 -5.60 0.61 -0.84
CA LEU A 377 -4.93 -0.39 -0.02
C LEU A 377 -5.91 -1.42 0.54
N PHE A 378 -7.14 -1.01 0.84
CA PHE A 378 -8.19 -1.92 1.25
C PHE A 378 -8.51 -2.90 0.13
N PHE A 379 -8.64 -2.45 -1.11
CA PHE A 379 -8.91 -3.36 -2.22
C PHE A 379 -7.76 -4.35 -2.44
N THR A 380 -6.51 -3.88 -2.46
CA THR A 380 -5.36 -4.78 -2.60
C THR A 380 -5.19 -5.72 -1.39
N GLY A 381 -5.61 -5.30 -0.20
CA GLY A 381 -5.54 -6.07 1.05
C GLY A 381 -6.77 -6.93 1.37
N ALA A 382 -7.97 -6.61 0.89
CA ALA A 382 -9.22 -7.31 1.23
C ALA A 382 -9.48 -8.50 0.31
N PHE A 383 -8.99 -8.48 -0.93
CA PHE A 383 -8.94 -9.66 -1.79
C PHE A 383 -8.31 -10.86 -1.06
N PHE A 384 -7.38 -10.58 -0.15
CA PHE A 384 -6.69 -11.54 0.70
C PHE A 384 -7.62 -12.37 1.60
N ILE A 385 -8.39 -11.72 2.48
CA ILE A 385 -9.27 -12.43 3.43
C ILE A 385 -10.39 -13.13 2.65
N VAL A 386 -10.82 -12.53 1.55
CA VAL A 386 -11.86 -13.07 0.67
C VAL A 386 -11.42 -14.36 -0.02
N GLU A 387 -10.19 -14.41 -0.56
CA GLU A 387 -9.62 -15.59 -1.22
C GLU A 387 -9.35 -16.73 -0.21
N LEU A 388 -8.95 -16.40 1.03
CA LEU A 388 -8.79 -17.38 2.11
C LEU A 388 -10.14 -17.98 2.56
N VAL A 389 -11.24 -17.21 2.44
CA VAL A 389 -12.54 -17.57 3.03
C VAL A 389 -13.42 -18.48 2.15
N ARG A 390 -13.44 -18.42 0.79
CA ARG A 390 -14.02 -19.51 -0.08
C ARG A 390 -14.10 -19.27 -1.59
N LYS A 391 -14.03 -20.38 -2.35
CA LYS A 391 -14.27 -20.58 -3.81
C LYS A 391 -15.73 -20.42 -4.33
N THR A 392 -16.61 -19.56 -3.79
CA THR A 392 -18.01 -19.48 -4.30
C THR A 392 -18.53 -18.07 -4.63
N LYS A 393 -19.49 -18.03 -5.58
CA LYS A 393 -20.10 -16.83 -6.18
C LYS A 393 -20.47 -15.78 -5.13
N TYR A 394 -19.95 -14.57 -5.33
CA TYR A 394 -20.10 -13.44 -4.44
C TYR A 394 -21.51 -12.85 -4.48
N SER A 395 -22.21 -12.84 -3.34
CA SER A 395 -23.39 -11.97 -3.14
C SER A 395 -22.92 -10.59 -2.65
N TYR A 396 -23.60 -9.51 -3.08
CA TYR A 396 -23.29 -8.14 -2.66
C TYR A 396 -23.28 -7.99 -1.13
N TRP A 397 -24.20 -8.66 -0.44
CA TRP A 397 -24.32 -8.62 1.02
C TRP A 397 -23.15 -9.27 1.75
N GLN A 398 -22.54 -10.31 1.17
CA GLN A 398 -21.36 -10.95 1.75
C GLN A 398 -20.13 -10.04 1.62
N HIS A 399 -20.00 -9.32 0.49
CA HIS A 399 -18.96 -8.31 0.33
C HIS A 399 -19.09 -7.19 1.35
N LEU A 400 -20.31 -6.67 1.50
CA LEU A 400 -20.61 -5.62 2.45
C LEU A 400 -20.26 -6.04 3.88
N LEU A 401 -20.70 -7.24 4.29
CA LEU A 401 -20.45 -7.74 5.64
C LEU A 401 -18.94 -7.91 5.93
N ILE A 402 -18.20 -8.53 5.00
CA ILE A 402 -16.74 -8.74 5.16
C ILE A 402 -16.03 -7.38 5.23
N THR A 403 -16.39 -6.44 4.37
CA THR A 403 -15.80 -5.11 4.36
C THR A 403 -16.05 -4.34 5.65
N VAL A 404 -17.29 -4.38 6.16
CA VAL A 404 -17.64 -3.72 7.43
C VAL A 404 -16.88 -4.35 8.60
N VAL A 405 -16.80 -5.68 8.67
CA VAL A 405 -16.08 -6.37 9.75
C VAL A 405 -14.59 -6.03 9.71
N LEU A 406 -13.96 -6.03 8.53
CA LEU A 406 -12.54 -5.73 8.40
C LEU A 406 -12.21 -4.28 8.78
N LEU A 407 -13.02 -3.31 8.31
CA LEU A 407 -12.86 -1.91 8.69
C LEU A 407 -13.09 -1.69 10.20
N ALA A 408 -14.08 -2.36 10.80
CA ALA A 408 -14.31 -2.28 12.25
C ALA A 408 -13.11 -2.81 13.06
N VAL A 409 -12.48 -3.90 12.63
CA VAL A 409 -11.25 -4.41 13.26
C VAL A 409 -10.11 -3.41 13.15
N LEU A 410 -9.93 -2.77 11.99
CA LEU A 410 -8.91 -1.73 11.79
C LEU A 410 -9.15 -0.51 12.68
N ASP A 411 -10.39 -0.06 12.81
CA ASP A 411 -10.75 1.05 13.71
C ASP A 411 -10.46 0.71 15.18
N ILE A 412 -10.82 -0.49 15.64
CA ILE A 412 -10.52 -0.94 17.01
C ILE A 412 -9.00 -0.95 17.27
N LEU A 413 -8.23 -1.47 16.30
CA LEU A 413 -6.76 -1.50 16.38
C LEU A 413 -6.19 -0.07 16.43
N VAL A 414 -6.63 0.84 15.55
CA VAL A 414 -6.09 2.21 15.51
C VAL A 414 -6.45 3.02 16.75
N ILE A 415 -7.63 2.79 17.34
CA ILE A 415 -8.04 3.42 18.60
C ILE A 415 -7.10 2.97 19.74
N SER A 416 -6.72 1.70 19.75
CA SER A 416 -5.85 1.10 20.77
C SER A 416 -4.39 1.53 20.67
N ILE A 417 -3.93 2.00 19.51
CA ILE A 417 -2.54 2.40 19.30
C ILE A 417 -2.29 3.81 19.88
N PRO A 418 -1.29 3.97 20.76
CA PRO A 418 -0.98 5.24 21.40
C PRO A 418 -0.04 6.13 20.57
N SER A 419 0.82 5.54 19.73
CA SER A 419 1.81 6.29 18.97
C SER A 419 2.05 5.70 17.59
N MET A 420 2.22 6.60 16.62
CA MET A 420 2.50 6.27 15.23
C MET A 420 3.83 5.52 15.04
N LYS A 421 4.83 5.78 15.89
CA LYS A 421 6.12 5.07 15.87
C LYS A 421 5.99 3.57 16.12
N ASP A 422 4.97 3.15 16.87
CA ASP A 422 4.78 1.75 17.24
C ASP A 422 4.29 0.96 16.03
N ILE A 423 3.44 1.58 15.19
CA ILE A 423 3.03 1.04 13.89
C ILE A 423 4.26 0.86 13.00
N PHE A 424 5.08 1.90 12.87
CA PHE A 424 6.26 1.87 12.01
C PHE A 424 7.33 0.91 12.51
N GLY A 425 7.52 0.80 13.82
CA GLY A 425 8.42 -0.16 14.44
C GLY A 425 7.99 -1.59 14.15
N ILE A 426 6.76 -1.96 14.50
CA ILE A 426 6.27 -3.35 14.37
C ILE A 426 6.17 -3.75 12.90
N VAL A 427 5.48 -2.95 12.10
CA VAL A 427 5.24 -3.30 10.69
C VAL A 427 6.57 -3.23 9.94
N GLY A 428 7.36 -2.16 10.12
CA GLY A 428 8.66 -1.99 9.47
C GLY A 428 9.66 -3.11 9.78
N CYS A 429 9.72 -3.60 11.02
CA CYS A 429 10.55 -4.76 11.37
C CYS A 429 10.12 -6.02 10.64
N ASN A 430 8.82 -6.33 10.59
CA ASN A 430 8.31 -7.50 9.87
C ASN A 430 8.62 -7.42 8.38
N ILE A 431 8.42 -6.24 7.78
CA ILE A 431 8.71 -5.98 6.37
C ILE A 431 10.20 -6.10 6.06
N CYS A 432 11.08 -5.63 6.95
CA CYS A 432 12.53 -5.72 6.78
C CYS A 432 12.98 -7.17 6.60
N HIS A 433 12.49 -8.07 7.47
CA HIS A 433 12.75 -9.50 7.33
C HIS A 433 12.20 -10.04 6.00
N MET A 434 11.02 -9.56 5.61
CA MET A 434 10.34 -9.95 4.38
C MET A 434 11.11 -9.57 3.11
N LEU A 435 11.55 -8.31 3.01
CA LEU A 435 12.30 -7.79 1.86
C LEU A 435 13.66 -8.46 1.70
N ILE A 436 14.34 -8.69 2.81
CA ILE A 436 15.68 -9.28 2.80
C ILE A 436 15.61 -10.78 2.57
N PHE A 437 14.70 -11.49 3.24
CA PHE A 437 14.62 -12.94 3.11
C PHE A 437 13.88 -13.37 1.85
N ILE A 438 12.67 -12.86 1.56
CA ILE A 438 11.84 -13.44 0.51
C ILE A 438 12.33 -13.07 -0.88
N CYS A 439 12.64 -11.79 -1.15
CA CYS A 439 13.15 -11.42 -2.48
C CYS A 439 14.51 -12.08 -2.78
N LEU A 440 15.44 -12.11 -1.81
CA LEU A 440 16.76 -12.71 -2.00
C LEU A 440 16.71 -14.23 -2.15
N HIS A 441 15.89 -14.92 -1.35
CA HIS A 441 15.76 -16.38 -1.45
C HIS A 441 14.98 -16.82 -2.69
N LEU A 442 13.96 -16.05 -3.12
CA LEU A 442 13.26 -16.29 -4.40
C LEU A 442 14.26 -16.28 -5.56
N TYR A 443 15.14 -15.29 -5.60
CA TYR A 443 16.15 -15.18 -6.65
C TYR A 443 17.19 -16.31 -6.62
N LEU A 444 17.75 -16.59 -5.44
CA LEU A 444 18.77 -17.63 -5.30
C LEU A 444 18.22 -19.00 -5.72
N LYS A 445 16.97 -19.30 -5.37
CA LYS A 445 16.33 -20.56 -5.75
C LYS A 445 16.11 -20.66 -7.26
N ILE A 446 15.53 -19.64 -7.89
CA ILE A 446 15.29 -19.63 -9.34
C ILE A 446 16.60 -19.79 -10.14
N PHE A 447 17.69 -19.14 -9.70
CA PHE A 447 18.98 -19.27 -10.36
C PHE A 447 19.66 -20.63 -10.13
N THR A 448 19.42 -21.26 -8.99
CA THR A 448 19.94 -22.61 -8.71
C THR A 448 19.19 -23.66 -9.54
N ASP A 449 17.87 -23.52 -9.68
CA ASP A 449 17.02 -24.43 -10.46
C ASP A 449 17.16 -24.23 -11.98
N SER A 450 17.64 -23.07 -12.45
CA SER A 450 17.94 -22.83 -13.87
C SER A 450 19.28 -23.43 -14.33
N GLN A 451 20.13 -23.88 -13.40
CA GLN A 451 21.46 -24.43 -13.68
C GLN A 451 21.57 -25.95 -13.47
N GLY A 452 20.52 -26.59 -12.93
CA GLY A 452 20.41 -28.05 -12.78
C GLY A 452 19.34 -28.61 -13.71
#